data_AF-M1CXX5-F1
#
_entry.id   AF-M1CXX5-F1
#
_cell.length_a   1.000
_cell.length_b   1.000
_cell.length_c   1.000
_cell.angle_alpha   90.00
_cell.angle_beta   90.00
_cell.angle_gamma   90.00
#
_symmetry.space_group_name_H-M   'P 1'
#
loop_
_entity.id
_entity.type
_entity.pdbx_description
1 polymer ?
#
loop_
_entity_poly.entity_id
_entity_poly.type
_entity_poly.pdbx_seq_one_letter_code
_entity_poly.pdbx_strand_id
1 'polypeptide(L)'
;MSARKAAEPEGDYNIPDNWINKNFHLRVMHEGKSFFLITEGGLIFEYLNSDNVWFWLRHDHPTAMRGALGNYNGSLFLVDEQRSLLIRERDSAELAWINCTAMKKGRQVIGGPPWDDLPGKSRNARKEDALFFVSKSGRLLQFAVALRKFKWKDCRYPASTKIASIADQELLRENVVFVIGRNGRLYQYNKVTELWHEHYQSQHLVLSRSPGTAMRLSSLSLQGSLFMLSADGGLVEYNWNPSNGWNWIEHGTPDPSVILVGSPGPCFTGAHLFLIGSDGKVYLRFLDNGTWKWRSCGFPYMANEKHVSDNHDRKETCTSDDLADRLEKIEEKPPKP
;
A
#
# COMPACT_ATOMS: atom_id res chain seq x y z
N MET A 1 -26.08 -3.00 -45.12
CA MET A 1 -24.78 -3.65 -44.86
C MET A 1 -24.41 -3.40 -43.42
N SER A 2 -24.46 -4.44 -42.58
CA SER A 2 -24.16 -4.37 -41.16
C SER A 2 -22.67 -4.63 -40.98
N ALA A 3 -21.92 -3.63 -40.53
CA ALA A 3 -20.52 -3.79 -40.18
C ALA A 3 -20.44 -4.57 -38.86
N ARG A 4 -19.99 -5.82 -38.95
CA ARG A 4 -19.66 -6.64 -37.77
C ARG A 4 -18.55 -5.93 -36.99
N LYS A 5 -18.88 -5.51 -35.78
CA LYS A 5 -17.91 -5.05 -34.78
C LYS A 5 -16.95 -6.21 -34.53
N ALA A 6 -15.66 -6.02 -34.81
CA ALA A 6 -14.64 -7.00 -34.51
C ALA A 6 -14.68 -7.29 -33.00
N ALA A 7 -14.77 -8.57 -32.65
CA ALA A 7 -14.62 -9.01 -31.28
C ALA A 7 -13.20 -8.64 -30.82
N GLU A 8 -13.10 -7.75 -29.84
CA GLU A 8 -11.85 -7.55 -29.10
C GLU A 8 -11.47 -8.91 -28.48
N PRO A 9 -10.20 -9.33 -28.55
CA PRO A 9 -9.80 -10.55 -27.89
C PRO A 9 -9.96 -10.32 -26.38
N GLU A 10 -10.91 -11.04 -25.77
CA GLU A 10 -10.95 -11.30 -24.33
C GLU A 10 -9.74 -12.17 -23.96
N GLY A 11 -8.54 -11.59 -24.09
CA GLY A 11 -7.35 -12.09 -23.43
C GLY A 11 -7.51 -11.76 -21.96
N ASP A 12 -8.09 -12.70 -21.22
CA ASP A 12 -8.03 -12.74 -19.76
C ASP A 12 -6.55 -13.02 -19.38
N TYR A 13 -5.71 -12.01 -19.58
CA TYR A 13 -4.34 -12.01 -19.09
C TYR A 13 -4.44 -11.89 -17.58
N ASN A 14 -4.54 -13.06 -16.94
CA ASN A 14 -4.58 -13.27 -15.51
C ASN A 14 -3.66 -12.26 -14.81
N ILE A 15 -4.26 -11.27 -14.14
CA ILE A 15 -3.57 -10.61 -13.03
C ILE A 15 -3.18 -11.78 -12.12
N PRO A 16 -1.89 -11.99 -11.82
CA PRO A 16 -1.50 -13.13 -11.01
C PRO A 16 -2.32 -13.10 -9.73
N ASP A 17 -3.09 -14.17 -9.53
CA ASP A 17 -4.15 -14.18 -8.55
C ASP A 17 -3.63 -14.04 -7.10
N ASN A 18 -2.31 -14.09 -6.95
CA ASN A 18 -1.56 -14.17 -5.70
C ASN A 18 -1.09 -12.80 -5.16
N TRP A 19 -1.54 -11.68 -5.71
CA TRP A 19 -0.97 -10.37 -5.35
C TRP A 19 -1.42 -9.84 -3.98
N ILE A 20 -2.68 -10.07 -3.58
CA ILE A 20 -3.17 -9.76 -2.22
C ILE A 20 -2.31 -10.52 -1.21
N ASN A 21 -2.09 -11.81 -1.49
CA ASN A 21 -1.34 -12.71 -0.62
C ASN A 21 0.12 -12.26 -0.42
N LYS A 22 0.70 -11.53 -1.38
CA LYS A 22 2.10 -11.09 -1.30
C LYS A 22 2.31 -9.79 -0.54
N ASN A 23 1.30 -8.94 -0.43
CA ASN A 23 1.50 -7.56 0.05
C ASN A 23 0.74 -7.25 1.34
N PHE A 24 -0.32 -8.00 1.64
CA PHE A 24 -1.39 -7.52 2.54
C PHE A 24 -1.63 -8.42 3.77
N HIS A 25 -0.62 -9.17 4.19
CA HIS A 25 -0.72 -10.13 5.29
C HIS A 25 -0.47 -9.55 6.67
N LEU A 26 0.15 -8.37 6.81
CA LEU A 26 0.42 -7.73 8.10
C LEU A 26 -0.16 -6.32 8.11
N ARG A 27 -0.89 -5.95 9.18
CA ARG A 27 -1.48 -4.61 9.35
C ARG A 27 -1.49 -4.14 10.79
N VAL A 28 -1.00 -2.94 11.03
CA VAL A 28 -1.16 -2.27 12.32
C VAL A 28 -2.61 -1.81 12.45
N MET A 29 -3.25 -2.12 13.58
CA MET A 29 -4.59 -1.61 13.91
C MET A 29 -4.52 -0.42 14.83
N HIS A 30 -3.70 -0.53 15.88
CA HIS A 30 -3.42 0.56 16.80
C HIS A 30 -1.93 0.59 17.06
N GLU A 31 -1.30 1.72 16.76
CA GLU A 31 0.13 1.94 16.98
C GLU A 31 0.51 1.60 18.42
N GLY A 32 1.56 0.79 18.58
CA GLY A 32 2.04 0.32 19.89
C GLY A 32 1.11 -0.63 20.65
N LYS A 33 -0.06 -0.98 20.10
CA LYS A 33 -1.09 -1.76 20.82
C LYS A 33 -1.56 -3.02 20.10
N SER A 34 -1.73 -2.98 18.78
CA SER A 34 -2.23 -4.14 18.05
C SER A 34 -1.84 -4.17 16.57
N PHE A 35 -1.56 -5.36 16.07
CA PHE A 35 -1.45 -5.64 14.64
C PHE A 35 -2.08 -6.99 14.30
N PHE A 36 -2.54 -7.10 13.05
CA PHE A 36 -3.12 -8.30 12.49
C PHE A 36 -2.15 -8.98 11.53
N LEU A 37 -2.11 -10.30 11.59
CA LEU A 37 -1.39 -11.17 10.68
C LEU A 37 -2.36 -12.15 10.02
N ILE A 38 -2.22 -12.31 8.70
CA ILE A 38 -2.94 -13.29 7.89
C ILE A 38 -1.92 -14.30 7.39
N THR A 39 -2.13 -15.55 7.78
CA THR A 39 -1.25 -16.66 7.37
C THR A 39 -1.49 -17.04 5.91
N GLU A 40 -0.58 -17.81 5.32
CA GLU A 40 -0.77 -18.35 3.97
C GLU A 40 -2.02 -19.23 3.84
N GLY A 41 -2.41 -19.93 4.92
CA GLY A 41 -3.66 -20.70 5.00
C GLY A 41 -4.92 -19.86 5.25
N GLY A 42 -4.79 -18.53 5.31
CA GLY A 42 -5.87 -17.59 5.48
C GLY A 42 -6.44 -17.49 6.90
N LEU A 43 -5.74 -18.02 7.91
CA LEU A 43 -6.04 -17.77 9.32
C LEU A 43 -5.68 -16.34 9.69
N ILE A 44 -6.48 -15.74 10.55
CA ILE A 44 -6.32 -14.36 11.02
C ILE A 44 -5.93 -14.36 12.49
N PHE A 45 -4.85 -13.67 12.82
CA PHE A 45 -4.39 -13.45 14.18
C PHE A 45 -4.25 -11.97 14.46
N GLU A 46 -4.63 -11.53 15.66
CA GLU A 46 -4.32 -10.23 16.21
C GLU A 46 -3.29 -10.42 17.34
N TYR A 47 -2.15 -9.75 17.26
CA TYR A 47 -1.26 -9.61 18.40
C TYR A 47 -1.68 -8.35 19.14
N LEU A 48 -2.27 -8.51 20.32
CA LEU A 48 -2.91 -7.44 21.09
C LEU A 48 -2.20 -7.24 22.41
N ASN A 49 -1.95 -5.98 22.76
CA ASN A 49 -1.54 -5.55 24.08
C ASN A 49 -2.79 -5.16 24.90
N SER A 50 -3.02 -5.85 26.01
CA SER A 50 -3.95 -5.43 27.06
C SER A 50 -3.18 -5.36 28.37
N ASP A 51 -3.24 -4.22 29.05
CA ASP A 51 -2.64 -4.01 30.37
C ASP A 51 -1.15 -4.42 30.42
N ASN A 52 -0.37 -4.02 29.40
CA ASN A 52 1.04 -4.35 29.21
C ASN A 52 1.36 -5.84 29.01
N VAL A 53 0.33 -6.68 28.79
CA VAL A 53 0.50 -8.08 28.42
C VAL A 53 0.14 -8.26 26.96
N TRP A 54 1.07 -8.87 26.22
CA TRP A 54 0.85 -9.22 24.82
C TRP A 54 0.36 -10.65 24.67
N PHE A 55 -0.63 -10.86 23.80
CA PHE A 55 -1.10 -12.19 23.47
C PHE A 55 -1.63 -12.26 22.04
N TRP A 56 -1.68 -13.47 21.53
CA TRP A 56 -2.26 -13.78 20.22
C TRP A 56 -3.74 -14.12 20.37
N LEU A 57 -4.58 -13.39 19.66
CA LEU A 57 -6.01 -13.65 19.51
C LEU A 57 -6.27 -14.19 18.11
N ARG A 58 -6.97 -15.31 18.00
CA ARG A 58 -7.41 -15.85 16.70
C ARG A 58 -8.80 -15.33 16.35
N HIS A 59 -8.99 -14.93 15.10
CA HIS A 59 -10.27 -14.44 14.59
C HIS A 59 -10.82 -15.44 13.58
N ASP A 60 -11.82 -16.21 13.98
CA ASP A 60 -12.41 -17.21 13.09
C ASP A 60 -13.40 -16.57 12.10
N HIS A 61 -13.35 -17.07 10.87
CA HIS A 61 -14.29 -16.78 9.80
C HIS A 61 -14.49 -18.05 8.95
N PRO A 62 -15.69 -18.32 8.40
CA PRO A 62 -15.94 -19.55 7.64
C PRO A 62 -15.10 -19.72 6.36
N THR A 63 -14.63 -18.62 5.79
CA THR A 63 -13.81 -18.59 4.56
C THR A 63 -12.39 -18.13 4.88
N ALA A 64 -11.41 -18.64 4.14
CA ALA A 64 -10.02 -18.26 4.29
C ALA A 64 -9.79 -16.80 3.83
N MET A 65 -9.03 -16.03 4.62
CA MET A 65 -8.65 -14.66 4.23
C MET A 65 -7.44 -14.65 3.29
N ARG A 66 -7.46 -13.74 2.32
CA ARG A 66 -6.33 -13.50 1.41
C ARG A 66 -5.47 -12.30 1.85
N GLY A 67 -6.04 -11.38 2.61
CA GLY A 67 -5.32 -10.19 3.03
C GLY A 67 -6.20 -9.12 3.67
N ALA A 68 -5.54 -8.15 4.29
CA ALA A 68 -6.15 -6.98 4.88
C ALA A 68 -5.93 -5.74 3.99
N LEU A 69 -7.02 -5.14 3.56
CA LEU A 69 -7.06 -4.05 2.59
C LEU A 69 -7.12 -2.65 3.24
N GLY A 70 -7.06 -2.56 4.56
CA GLY A 70 -7.00 -1.29 5.29
C GLY A 70 -7.72 -1.34 6.63
N ASN A 71 -7.63 -0.26 7.39
CA ASN A 71 -8.43 -0.06 8.59
C ASN A 71 -9.22 1.26 8.47
N TYR A 72 -10.26 1.42 9.27
CA TYR A 72 -10.95 2.70 9.42
C TYR A 72 -11.66 2.72 10.76
N ASN A 73 -11.36 3.70 11.61
CA ASN A 73 -12.05 3.92 12.88
C ASN A 73 -12.21 2.65 13.73
N GLY A 74 -11.11 1.91 13.92
CA GLY A 74 -11.07 0.65 14.69
C GLY A 74 -11.64 -0.59 13.98
N SER A 75 -12.09 -0.46 12.73
CA SER A 75 -12.56 -1.57 11.90
C SER A 75 -11.46 -2.01 10.93
N LEU A 76 -11.28 -3.31 10.76
CA LEU A 76 -10.34 -3.91 9.81
C LEU A 76 -11.10 -4.39 8.57
N PHE A 77 -10.59 -4.05 7.38
CA PHE A 77 -11.17 -4.45 6.11
C PHE A 77 -10.36 -5.59 5.51
N LEU A 78 -11.02 -6.70 5.23
CA LEU A 78 -10.42 -7.95 4.79
C LEU A 78 -11.04 -8.41 3.48
N VAL A 79 -10.29 -9.21 2.73
CA VAL A 79 -10.78 -9.88 1.54
C VAL A 79 -10.58 -11.38 1.66
N ASP A 80 -11.65 -12.14 1.44
CA ASP A 80 -11.63 -13.60 1.49
C ASP A 80 -11.27 -14.24 0.14
N GLU A 81 -11.15 -15.56 0.12
CA GLU A 81 -10.88 -16.35 -1.10
C GLU A 81 -11.95 -16.17 -2.19
N GLN A 82 -13.20 -15.87 -1.81
CA GLN A 82 -14.30 -15.53 -2.72
C GLN A 82 -14.26 -14.07 -3.19
N ARG A 83 -13.24 -13.30 -2.79
CA ARG A 83 -13.05 -11.87 -3.09
C ARG A 83 -14.12 -10.97 -2.51
N SER A 84 -14.78 -11.43 -1.46
CA SER A 84 -15.73 -10.66 -0.68
C SER A 84 -14.96 -9.68 0.19
N LEU A 85 -15.30 -8.38 0.10
CA LEU A 85 -14.90 -7.42 1.12
C LEU A 85 -15.70 -7.67 2.40
N LEU A 86 -14.99 -7.85 3.50
CA LEU A 86 -15.51 -8.10 4.84
C LEU A 86 -14.98 -7.02 5.80
N ILE A 87 -15.82 -6.59 6.74
CA ILE A 87 -15.38 -5.78 7.89
C ILE A 87 -15.28 -6.71 9.09
N ARG A 88 -14.18 -6.56 9.82
CA ARG A 88 -14.01 -7.05 11.17
C ARG A 88 -13.97 -5.88 12.14
N GLU A 89 -14.93 -5.83 13.04
CA GLU A 89 -15.05 -4.71 13.98
C GLU A 89 -15.44 -5.17 15.38
N ARG A 90 -15.15 -4.33 16.37
CA ARG A 90 -15.65 -4.50 17.73
C ARG A 90 -16.99 -3.78 17.85
N ASP A 91 -18.04 -4.53 18.15
CA ASP A 91 -19.34 -3.99 18.49
C ASP A 91 -19.56 -4.15 19.99
N SER A 92 -19.35 -3.06 20.73
CA SER A 92 -19.41 -3.06 22.20
C SER A 92 -18.45 -4.10 22.81
N ALA A 93 -18.98 -5.18 23.42
CA ALA A 93 -18.18 -6.26 23.99
C ALA A 93 -17.87 -7.38 22.98
N GLU A 94 -18.59 -7.43 21.86
CA GLU A 94 -18.54 -8.52 20.91
C GLU A 94 -17.77 -8.16 19.65
N LEU A 95 -17.54 -9.20 18.87
CA LEU A 95 -16.70 -9.19 17.69
C LEU A 95 -17.58 -9.53 16.49
N ALA A 96 -17.82 -8.54 15.63
CA ALA A 96 -18.74 -8.65 14.53
C ALA A 96 -18.03 -8.76 13.17
N TRP A 97 -18.67 -9.50 12.28
CA TRP A 97 -18.30 -9.63 10.87
C TRP A 97 -19.41 -9.04 10.00
N ILE A 98 -19.05 -8.18 9.04
CA ILE A 98 -20.01 -7.60 8.09
C ILE A 98 -19.56 -7.91 6.67
N ASN A 99 -20.44 -8.58 5.91
CA ASN A 99 -20.20 -8.82 4.49
C ASN A 99 -20.60 -7.59 3.66
N CYS A 100 -19.60 -6.79 3.28
CA CYS A 100 -19.81 -5.59 2.47
C CYS A 100 -20.18 -5.92 1.03
N THR A 101 -19.80 -7.09 0.53
CA THR A 101 -20.09 -7.51 -0.85
C THR A 101 -21.55 -7.88 -1.04
N ALA A 102 -22.21 -8.38 0.01
CA ALA A 102 -23.64 -8.69 0.01
C ALA A 102 -24.53 -7.43 0.01
N MET A 103 -23.96 -6.25 0.25
CA MET A 103 -24.72 -4.99 0.25
C MET A 103 -25.16 -4.58 -1.16
N LYS A 104 -26.13 -3.66 -1.24
CA LYS A 104 -26.61 -3.11 -2.52
C LYS A 104 -25.45 -2.53 -3.33
N LYS A 105 -25.32 -2.97 -4.58
CA LYS A 105 -24.22 -2.63 -5.51
C LYS A 105 -22.83 -3.12 -5.06
N GLY A 106 -22.75 -4.02 -4.09
CA GLY A 106 -21.51 -4.70 -3.72
C GLY A 106 -20.88 -5.44 -4.90
N ARG A 107 -19.56 -5.52 -4.86
CA ARG A 107 -18.72 -6.11 -5.92
C ARG A 107 -17.54 -6.82 -5.28
N GLN A 108 -17.08 -7.87 -5.95
CA GLN A 108 -15.83 -8.54 -5.59
C GLN A 108 -14.64 -7.61 -5.83
N VAL A 109 -13.74 -7.58 -4.86
CA VAL A 109 -12.52 -6.76 -4.89
C VAL A 109 -11.31 -7.65 -5.09
N ILE A 110 -10.38 -7.22 -5.93
CA ILE A 110 -9.09 -7.88 -6.06
C ILE A 110 -8.04 -7.20 -5.22
N GLY A 111 -8.29 -6.01 -4.68
CA GLY A 111 -7.51 -5.42 -3.60
C GLY A 111 -7.62 -3.91 -3.57
N GLY A 112 -6.72 -3.29 -2.82
CA GLY A 112 -6.61 -1.86 -2.58
C GLY A 112 -5.50 -1.68 -1.54
N PRO A 113 -4.63 -0.67 -1.68
CA PRO A 113 -3.64 -0.39 -0.65
C PRO A 113 -4.40 -0.13 0.64
N PRO A 114 -3.80 -0.45 1.79
CA PRO A 114 -4.40 -0.11 3.04
C PRO A 114 -4.60 1.41 3.12
N TRP A 115 -5.76 1.82 3.61
CA TRP A 115 -5.95 3.19 4.07
C TRP A 115 -5.40 3.20 5.49
N ASP A 116 -4.11 3.51 5.59
CA ASP A 116 -3.47 3.72 6.88
C ASP A 116 -3.41 5.24 7.07
N ASP A 117 -4.00 5.75 8.15
CA ASP A 117 -3.87 7.17 8.50
C ASP A 117 -2.38 7.54 8.63
N LEU A 118 -2.07 8.83 8.41
CA LEU A 118 -0.70 9.31 8.58
C LEU A 118 -0.20 8.97 10.00
N PRO A 119 1.01 8.39 10.14
CA PRO A 119 1.59 8.08 11.44
C PRO A 119 1.55 9.29 12.38
N GLY A 120 1.11 9.06 13.63
CA GLY A 120 1.06 10.10 14.67
C GLY A 120 -0.12 11.10 14.60
N LYS A 121 -1.15 10.86 13.79
CA LYS A 121 -2.37 11.71 13.79
C LYS A 121 -3.66 10.89 13.72
N SER A 122 -4.52 11.04 14.74
CA SER A 122 -5.92 10.65 14.61
C SER A 122 -6.62 11.61 13.63
N ARG A 123 -7.06 11.13 12.48
CA ARG A 123 -7.90 11.92 11.59
C ARG A 123 -9.33 11.90 12.16
N ASN A 124 -9.89 13.07 12.44
CA ASN A 124 -11.31 13.16 12.80
C ASN A 124 -12.14 12.61 11.63
N ALA A 125 -13.01 11.64 11.92
CA ALA A 125 -13.90 11.05 10.93
C ALA A 125 -14.70 12.14 10.21
N ARG A 126 -14.62 12.17 8.88
CA ARG A 126 -15.38 13.10 8.04
C ARG A 126 -16.60 12.41 7.45
N LYS A 127 -17.59 13.19 7.03
CA LYS A 127 -18.85 12.65 6.49
C LYS A 127 -18.66 12.01 5.11
N GLU A 128 -17.56 12.32 4.45
CA GLU A 128 -17.18 11.93 3.11
C GLU A 128 -16.05 10.89 3.05
N ASP A 129 -15.67 10.32 4.21
CA ASP A 129 -14.64 9.28 4.28
C ASP A 129 -15.09 8.01 3.52
N ALA A 130 -14.19 7.54 2.68
CA ALA A 130 -14.39 6.37 1.86
C ALA A 130 -13.08 5.63 1.63
N LEU A 131 -13.18 4.31 1.55
CA LEU A 131 -12.09 3.44 1.13
C LEU A 131 -12.21 3.13 -0.36
N PHE A 132 -11.07 2.91 -1.01
CA PHE A 132 -11.03 2.60 -2.44
C PHE A 132 -10.44 1.23 -2.72
N PHE A 133 -11.08 0.53 -3.65
CA PHE A 133 -10.71 -0.83 -4.05
C PHE A 133 -10.72 -0.99 -5.57
N VAL A 134 -9.97 -1.95 -6.07
CA VAL A 134 -9.98 -2.40 -7.45
C VAL A 134 -10.88 -3.63 -7.56
N SER A 135 -11.85 -3.61 -8.47
CA SER A 135 -12.71 -4.77 -8.74
C SER A 135 -11.99 -5.84 -9.55
N LYS A 136 -12.52 -7.07 -9.57
CA LYS A 136 -12.05 -8.13 -10.49
C LYS A 136 -12.05 -7.70 -11.97
N SER A 137 -12.99 -6.84 -12.35
CA SER A 137 -13.07 -6.28 -13.70
C SER A 137 -12.13 -5.10 -13.97
N GLY A 138 -11.31 -4.69 -12.99
CA GLY A 138 -10.36 -3.59 -13.12
C GLY A 138 -11.01 -2.20 -13.04
N ARG A 139 -12.08 -2.06 -12.27
CA ARG A 139 -12.77 -0.78 -11.99
C ARG A 139 -12.35 -0.26 -10.62
N LEU A 140 -12.31 1.07 -10.46
CA LEU A 140 -12.18 1.70 -9.15
C LEU A 140 -13.55 1.67 -8.47
N LEU A 141 -13.59 1.18 -7.25
CA LEU A 141 -14.76 1.12 -6.40
C LEU A 141 -14.52 2.01 -5.18
N GLN A 142 -15.47 2.88 -4.89
CA GLN A 142 -15.49 3.66 -3.67
C GLN A 142 -16.50 3.03 -2.71
N PHE A 143 -16.06 2.80 -1.46
CA PHE A 143 -16.89 2.32 -0.38
C PHE A 143 -16.97 3.37 0.72
N ALA A 144 -18.10 4.06 0.82
CA ALA A 144 -18.33 5.04 1.89
C ALA A 144 -18.37 4.32 3.24
N VAL A 145 -17.58 4.80 4.20
CA VAL A 145 -17.45 4.19 5.55
C VAL A 145 -17.85 5.16 6.66
N ALA A 146 -17.87 6.45 6.36
CA ALA A 146 -18.25 7.52 7.28
C ALA A 146 -19.57 7.22 8.01
N LEU A 147 -19.56 7.36 9.34
CA LEU A 147 -20.75 7.22 10.20
C LEU A 147 -21.49 5.89 10.00
N ARG A 148 -20.78 4.81 9.60
CA ARG A 148 -21.35 3.49 9.27
C ARG A 148 -22.40 3.52 8.15
N LYS A 149 -22.39 4.54 7.29
CA LYS A 149 -23.29 4.66 6.14
C LYS A 149 -22.69 3.95 4.91
N PHE A 150 -22.62 2.63 5.00
CA PHE A 150 -21.99 1.80 3.98
C PHE A 150 -22.66 1.90 2.62
N LYS A 151 -21.92 2.39 1.61
CA LYS A 151 -22.43 2.56 0.25
C LYS A 151 -21.35 2.36 -0.79
N TRP A 152 -21.62 1.47 -1.73
CA TRP A 152 -20.80 1.27 -2.91
C TRP A 152 -21.10 2.29 -4.01
N LYS A 153 -20.03 2.77 -4.64
CA LYS A 153 -20.04 3.55 -5.87
C LYS A 153 -19.00 2.98 -6.84
N ASP A 154 -19.39 2.91 -8.10
CA ASP A 154 -18.52 2.48 -9.19
C ASP A 154 -17.93 3.72 -9.86
N CYS A 155 -16.64 3.96 -9.64
CA CYS A 155 -15.88 5.10 -10.17
C CYS A 155 -15.36 4.83 -11.59
N ARG A 156 -15.69 3.68 -12.17
CA ARG A 156 -15.24 3.21 -13.48
C ARG A 156 -13.70 3.10 -13.55
N TYR A 157 -13.13 3.32 -14.72
CA TYR A 157 -11.70 3.33 -14.99
C TYR A 157 -11.43 4.43 -16.03
N PRO A 158 -10.19 4.93 -16.17
CA PRO A 158 -9.84 5.90 -17.21
C PRO A 158 -10.12 5.33 -18.61
N ALA A 159 -10.55 6.17 -19.55
CA ALA A 159 -11.09 5.72 -20.84
C ALA A 159 -10.17 4.77 -21.65
N SER A 160 -8.86 4.86 -21.44
CA SER A 160 -7.84 4.11 -22.18
C SER A 160 -7.48 2.74 -21.57
N THR A 161 -7.80 2.47 -20.30
CA THR A 161 -7.31 1.24 -19.63
C THR A 161 -8.12 0.86 -18.40
N LYS A 162 -8.21 -0.45 -18.14
CA LYS A 162 -8.58 -0.98 -16.82
C LYS A 162 -7.50 -0.68 -15.79
N ILE A 163 -7.89 -0.66 -14.53
CA ILE A 163 -6.99 -0.42 -13.38
C ILE A 163 -6.30 -1.73 -13.01
N ALA A 164 -5.01 -1.61 -12.69
CA ALA A 164 -4.20 -2.70 -12.15
C ALA A 164 -4.13 -2.61 -10.62
N SER A 165 -3.73 -1.45 -10.11
CA SER A 165 -3.53 -1.20 -8.68
C SER A 165 -3.83 0.26 -8.34
N ILE A 166 -4.01 0.54 -7.05
CA ILE A 166 -4.06 1.90 -6.52
C ILE A 166 -2.68 2.19 -5.90
N ALA A 167 -2.16 3.37 -6.19
CA ALA A 167 -0.87 3.82 -5.68
C ALA A 167 -1.02 4.72 -4.44
N ASP A 168 -2.10 5.49 -4.36
CA ASP A 168 -2.47 6.30 -3.21
C ASP A 168 -3.98 6.53 -3.16
N GLN A 169 -4.54 6.63 -1.96
CA GLN A 169 -5.94 7.01 -1.72
C GLN A 169 -6.03 8.15 -0.70
N GLU A 170 -5.82 9.37 -1.20
CA GLU A 170 -5.97 10.63 -0.47
C GLU A 170 -4.90 10.95 0.60
N LEU A 171 -3.75 10.25 0.63
CA LEU A 171 -2.63 10.64 1.51
C LEU A 171 -1.78 11.74 0.87
N LEU A 172 -1.46 11.61 -0.42
CA LEU A 172 -0.66 12.60 -1.14
C LEU A 172 -1.47 13.88 -1.38
N ARG A 173 -2.74 13.71 -1.75
CA ARG A 173 -3.65 14.81 -2.04
C ARG A 173 -5.09 14.46 -1.70
N GLU A 174 -5.72 15.30 -0.88
CA GLU A 174 -7.11 15.11 -0.46
C GLU A 174 -8.07 15.01 -1.67
N ASN A 175 -9.07 14.14 -1.58
CA ASN A 175 -10.06 13.87 -2.63
C ASN A 175 -9.49 13.33 -3.95
N VAL A 176 -8.23 12.92 -3.98
CA VAL A 176 -7.58 12.35 -5.16
C VAL A 176 -7.12 10.93 -4.86
N VAL A 177 -7.42 10.02 -5.78
CA VAL A 177 -6.93 8.64 -5.76
C VAL A 177 -6.00 8.46 -6.95
N PHE A 178 -4.74 8.09 -6.70
CA PHE A 178 -3.78 7.77 -7.74
C PHE A 178 -3.81 6.28 -8.03
N VAL A 179 -3.87 5.91 -9.32
CA VAL A 179 -3.97 4.52 -9.76
C VAL A 179 -3.04 4.23 -10.91
N ILE A 180 -2.60 2.99 -11.00
CA ILE A 180 -1.79 2.49 -12.11
C ILE A 180 -2.70 1.70 -13.04
N GLY A 181 -2.73 2.11 -14.31
CA GLY A 181 -3.43 1.38 -15.37
C GLY A 181 -2.72 0.09 -15.73
N ARG A 182 -3.44 -0.88 -16.32
CA ARG A 182 -2.83 -2.12 -16.85
C ARG A 182 -1.82 -1.87 -17.98
N ASN A 183 -1.86 -0.67 -18.58
CA ASN A 183 -0.89 -0.14 -19.54
C ASN A 183 0.38 0.46 -18.89
N GLY A 184 0.51 0.42 -17.56
CA GLY A 184 1.68 0.93 -16.83
C GLY A 184 1.75 2.45 -16.75
N ARG A 185 0.65 3.16 -16.97
CA ARG A 185 0.54 4.62 -16.85
C ARG A 185 -0.09 5.03 -15.51
N LEU A 186 0.32 6.18 -14.98
CA LEU A 186 -0.26 6.79 -13.79
C LEU A 186 -1.49 7.65 -14.14
N TYR A 187 -2.58 7.41 -13.41
CA TYR A 187 -3.82 8.19 -13.50
C TYR A 187 -4.21 8.72 -12.13
N GLN A 188 -5.00 9.79 -12.11
CA GLN A 188 -5.71 10.24 -10.93
C GLN A 188 -7.22 10.26 -11.15
N TYR A 189 -7.97 9.89 -10.12
CA TYR A 189 -9.41 10.07 -10.03
C TYR A 189 -9.71 11.17 -9.01
N ASN A 190 -10.50 12.17 -9.40
CA ASN A 190 -10.97 13.20 -8.49
C ASN A 190 -12.33 12.78 -7.90
N LYS A 191 -12.41 12.58 -6.59
CA LYS A 191 -13.62 12.15 -5.87
C LYS A 191 -14.77 13.15 -5.97
N VAL A 192 -14.46 14.45 -6.10
CA VAL A 192 -15.45 15.54 -6.15
C VAL A 192 -16.01 15.71 -7.56
N THR A 193 -15.14 15.81 -8.57
CA THR A 193 -15.57 16.04 -9.97
C THR A 193 -15.87 14.76 -10.72
N GLU A 194 -15.46 13.62 -10.19
CA GLU A 194 -15.56 12.28 -10.80
C GLU A 194 -14.80 12.14 -12.12
N LEU A 195 -13.85 13.04 -12.38
CA LEU A 195 -13.05 13.04 -13.59
C LEU A 195 -11.76 12.23 -13.40
N TRP A 196 -11.37 11.59 -14.50
CA TRP A 196 -10.09 10.91 -14.67
C TRP A 196 -9.09 11.83 -15.36
N HIS A 197 -7.84 11.80 -14.92
CA HIS A 197 -6.74 12.50 -15.58
C HIS A 197 -5.53 11.57 -15.68
N GLU A 198 -4.88 11.57 -16.85
CA GLU A 198 -3.62 10.88 -17.09
C GLU A 198 -2.47 11.84 -16.81
N HIS A 199 -1.47 11.37 -16.06
CA HIS A 199 -0.26 12.15 -15.82
C HIS A 199 0.74 11.96 -16.96
N TYR A 200 1.40 13.04 -17.35
CA TYR A 200 2.48 12.95 -18.34
C TYR A 200 3.57 12.01 -17.82
N GLN A 201 3.92 11.00 -18.60
CA GLN A 201 4.89 9.98 -18.27
C GLN A 201 5.68 9.67 -19.55
N SER A 202 7.01 9.60 -19.46
CA SER A 202 7.86 9.23 -20.60
C SER A 202 7.40 7.90 -21.21
N GLN A 203 7.60 7.70 -22.52
CA GLN A 203 7.25 6.42 -23.16
C GLN A 203 8.13 5.26 -22.68
N HIS A 204 9.34 5.55 -22.20
CA HIS A 204 10.28 4.55 -21.69
C HIS A 204 9.99 4.14 -20.25
N LEU A 205 9.38 5.03 -19.48
CA LEU A 205 8.97 4.74 -18.12
C LEU A 205 7.64 3.98 -18.17
N VAL A 206 7.65 2.70 -17.87
CA VAL A 206 6.45 1.87 -17.73
C VAL A 206 6.37 1.42 -16.28
N LEU A 207 5.27 1.70 -15.59
CA LEU A 207 5.06 1.27 -14.22
C LEU A 207 4.67 -0.21 -14.17
N SER A 208 5.14 -0.88 -13.12
CA SER A 208 4.64 -2.21 -12.77
C SER A 208 3.16 -2.12 -12.35
N ARG A 209 2.54 -3.29 -12.24
CA ARG A 209 1.15 -3.42 -11.80
C ARG A 209 1.00 -3.54 -10.27
N SER A 210 2.07 -3.32 -9.51
CA SER A 210 2.02 -3.36 -8.04
C SER A 210 1.39 -2.08 -7.49
N PRO A 211 0.77 -2.12 -6.29
CA PRO A 211 0.49 -0.89 -5.54
C PRO A 211 1.75 -0.06 -5.29
N GLY A 212 1.54 1.23 -5.08
CA GLY A 212 2.56 2.19 -4.64
C GLY A 212 2.37 2.61 -3.19
N THR A 213 3.23 3.52 -2.73
CA THR A 213 3.19 4.13 -1.40
C THR A 213 3.29 5.64 -1.53
N ALA A 214 2.35 6.36 -0.92
CA ALA A 214 2.47 7.80 -0.75
C ALA A 214 3.35 8.15 0.47
N MET A 215 4.11 9.22 0.34
CA MET A 215 4.83 9.86 1.43
C MET A 215 4.39 11.32 1.53
N ARG A 216 4.12 11.75 2.76
CA ARG A 216 3.95 13.16 3.07
C ARG A 216 4.58 13.46 4.42
N LEU A 217 5.52 14.41 4.46
CA LEU A 217 6.24 14.78 5.68
C LEU A 217 5.31 15.28 6.80
N SER A 218 4.23 15.95 6.43
CA SER A 218 3.17 16.34 7.37
C SER A 218 1.87 16.63 6.63
N SER A 219 0.76 16.65 7.36
CA SER A 219 -0.55 17.03 6.80
C SER A 219 -0.60 18.47 6.29
N LEU A 220 0.36 19.32 6.68
CA LEU A 220 0.48 20.72 6.26
C LEU A 220 1.48 20.91 5.11
N SER A 221 2.38 19.94 4.89
CA SER A 221 3.38 20.02 3.84
C SER A 221 2.72 20.05 2.47
N LEU A 222 3.02 21.07 1.68
CA LEU A 222 2.63 21.09 0.28
C LEU A 222 3.54 20.23 -0.59
N GLN A 223 4.53 19.55 -0.01
CA GLN A 223 5.39 18.58 -0.70
C GLN A 223 4.95 17.16 -0.36
N GLY A 224 5.03 16.28 -1.35
CA GLY A 224 4.77 14.86 -1.16
C GLY A 224 5.23 14.04 -2.37
N SER A 225 5.32 12.74 -2.16
CA SER A 225 5.85 11.82 -3.14
C SER A 225 4.97 10.59 -3.27
N LEU A 226 4.95 10.02 -4.47
CA LEU A 226 4.39 8.71 -4.74
C LEU A 226 5.50 7.77 -5.20
N PHE A 227 5.79 6.74 -4.41
CA PHE A 227 6.78 5.72 -4.72
C PHE A 227 6.10 4.50 -5.34
N MET A 228 6.61 4.07 -6.49
CA MET A 228 6.08 2.96 -7.29
C MET A 228 7.25 2.17 -7.88
N LEU A 229 6.99 0.95 -8.34
CA LEU A 229 7.98 0.20 -9.11
C LEU A 229 7.73 0.36 -10.61
N SER A 230 8.80 0.50 -11.38
CA SER A 230 8.79 0.34 -12.84
C SER A 230 8.65 -1.14 -13.22
N ALA A 231 8.24 -1.41 -14.45
CA ALA A 231 7.99 -2.76 -14.96
C ALA A 231 9.27 -3.62 -15.06
N ASP A 232 10.43 -2.99 -15.13
CA ASP A 232 11.76 -3.60 -15.04
C ASP A 232 12.25 -3.79 -13.59
N GLY A 233 11.46 -3.36 -12.60
CA GLY A 233 11.73 -3.58 -11.18
C GLY A 233 12.60 -2.52 -10.51
N GLY A 234 12.79 -1.35 -11.12
CA GLY A 234 13.37 -0.17 -10.47
C GLY A 234 12.37 0.58 -9.59
N LEU A 235 12.88 1.35 -8.62
CA LEU A 235 12.08 2.28 -7.83
C LEU A 235 11.94 3.62 -8.56
N VAL A 236 10.71 4.13 -8.61
CA VAL A 236 10.34 5.39 -9.27
C VAL A 236 9.56 6.25 -8.28
N GLU A 237 9.84 7.55 -8.28
CA GLU A 237 9.14 8.56 -7.50
C GLU A 237 8.44 9.55 -8.44
N TYR A 238 7.15 9.79 -8.18
CA TYR A 238 6.42 10.94 -8.70
C TYR A 238 6.30 11.99 -7.59
N ASN A 239 7.16 13.00 -7.65
CA ASN A 239 7.34 14.01 -6.62
C ASN A 239 6.53 15.28 -6.96
N TRP A 240 5.87 15.85 -5.95
CA TRP A 240 5.30 17.20 -6.05
C TRP A 240 6.07 18.17 -5.15
N ASN A 241 6.52 19.26 -5.75
CA ASN A 241 7.13 20.40 -5.05
C ASN A 241 6.47 21.72 -5.51
N PRO A 242 6.08 22.64 -4.60
CA PRO A 242 5.48 23.92 -4.97
C PRO A 242 6.32 24.77 -5.93
N SER A 243 7.64 24.66 -5.87
CA SER A 243 8.56 25.44 -6.71
C SER A 243 8.71 24.87 -8.12
N ASN A 244 8.65 23.54 -8.27
CA ASN A 244 9.00 22.84 -9.51
C ASN A 244 7.81 22.10 -10.15
N GLY A 245 6.68 22.04 -9.46
CA GLY A 245 5.53 21.23 -9.86
C GLY A 245 5.79 19.74 -9.70
N TRP A 246 5.16 18.96 -10.59
CA TRP A 246 5.31 17.51 -10.62
C TRP A 246 6.58 17.10 -11.37
N ASN A 247 7.33 16.16 -10.80
CA ASN A 247 8.53 15.62 -11.42
C ASN A 247 8.62 14.10 -11.26
N TRP A 248 9.15 13.42 -12.27
CA TRP A 248 9.50 12.00 -12.22
C TRP A 248 10.97 11.85 -11.85
N ILE A 249 11.26 10.94 -10.92
CA ILE A 249 12.61 10.61 -10.47
C ILE A 249 12.77 9.09 -10.52
N GLU A 250 13.76 8.62 -11.26
CA GLU A 250 14.11 7.19 -11.32
C GLU A 250 15.24 6.93 -10.32
N HIS A 251 14.95 6.18 -9.26
CA HIS A 251 15.95 5.80 -8.26
C HIS A 251 16.71 4.52 -8.62
N GLY A 252 16.20 3.77 -9.60
CA GLY A 252 16.76 2.50 -10.03
C GLY A 252 16.66 1.42 -8.96
N THR A 253 17.65 0.54 -8.91
CA THR A 253 17.73 -0.59 -8.00
C THR A 253 18.89 -0.40 -7.00
N PRO A 254 18.89 -1.12 -5.86
CA PRO A 254 19.99 -1.04 -4.90
C PRO A 254 21.32 -1.61 -5.46
N ASP A 255 21.24 -2.53 -6.43
CA ASP A 255 22.37 -3.14 -7.11
C ASP A 255 21.95 -3.52 -8.55
N PRO A 256 22.86 -3.46 -9.56
CA PRO A 256 22.53 -3.83 -10.93
C PRO A 256 22.01 -5.26 -11.12
N SER A 257 22.34 -6.18 -10.21
CA SER A 257 21.91 -7.59 -10.26
C SER A 257 20.56 -7.86 -9.59
N VAL A 258 19.97 -6.86 -8.92
CA VAL A 258 18.76 -6.99 -8.11
C VAL A 258 17.64 -6.17 -8.73
N ILE A 259 16.47 -6.78 -8.86
CA ILE A 259 15.22 -6.05 -9.12
C ILE A 259 14.38 -6.02 -7.86
N LEU A 260 13.59 -4.97 -7.68
CA LEU A 260 12.66 -4.87 -6.55
C LEU A 260 11.40 -5.66 -6.86
N VAL A 261 10.91 -6.38 -5.85
CA VAL A 261 9.75 -7.27 -5.96
C VAL A 261 8.70 -6.90 -4.91
N GLY A 262 7.44 -6.80 -5.35
CA GLY A 262 6.32 -6.44 -4.48
C GLY A 262 6.11 -4.93 -4.34
N SER A 263 5.14 -4.53 -3.53
CA SER A 263 4.88 -3.12 -3.28
C SER A 263 5.94 -2.49 -2.38
N PRO A 264 6.27 -1.19 -2.56
CA PRO A 264 7.06 -0.47 -1.57
C PRO A 264 6.39 -0.54 -0.20
N GLY A 265 7.18 -0.68 0.87
CA GLY A 265 6.68 -0.57 2.23
C GLY A 265 6.15 0.84 2.54
N PRO A 266 5.48 1.04 3.70
CA PRO A 266 5.08 2.37 4.15
C PRO A 266 6.31 3.26 4.35
N CYS A 267 6.14 4.57 4.15
CA CYS A 267 7.19 5.52 4.42
C CYS A 267 7.20 5.90 5.91
N PHE A 268 8.37 5.83 6.54
CA PHE A 268 8.59 6.25 7.93
C PHE A 268 9.72 7.30 7.99
N THR A 269 9.81 8.00 9.13
CA THR A 269 10.90 8.94 9.48
C THR A 269 11.32 9.88 8.34
N GLY A 270 10.33 10.43 7.62
CA GLY A 270 10.53 11.50 6.64
C GLY A 270 11.36 11.16 5.41
N ALA A 271 11.27 9.91 4.90
CA ALA A 271 11.73 9.41 3.59
C ALA A 271 12.48 8.07 3.67
N HIS A 272 12.15 7.21 4.62
CA HIS A 272 12.69 5.86 4.71
C HIS A 272 11.66 4.87 4.14
N LEU A 273 12.10 4.05 3.19
CA LEU A 273 11.28 3.05 2.51
C LEU A 273 12.00 1.71 2.56
N PHE A 274 11.32 0.70 3.08
CA PHE A 274 11.78 -0.68 2.97
C PHE A 274 11.22 -1.33 1.71
N LEU A 275 12.07 -2.03 0.97
CA LEU A 275 11.72 -2.75 -0.26
C LEU A 275 12.36 -4.14 -0.24
N ILE A 276 11.77 -5.08 -0.94
CA ILE A 276 12.27 -6.46 -1.04
C ILE A 276 12.94 -6.63 -2.40
N GLY A 277 14.17 -7.16 -2.42
CA GLY A 277 14.87 -7.52 -3.65
C GLY A 277 14.50 -8.92 -4.14
N SER A 278 14.73 -9.18 -5.43
CA SER A 278 14.58 -10.50 -6.05
C SER A 278 15.50 -11.57 -5.44
N ASP A 279 16.54 -11.14 -4.74
CA ASP A 279 17.46 -12.00 -3.98
C ASP A 279 16.94 -12.34 -2.56
N GLY A 280 15.74 -11.87 -2.20
CA GLY A 280 15.09 -12.10 -0.92
C GLY A 280 15.56 -11.19 0.21
N LYS A 281 16.51 -10.28 -0.03
CA LYS A 281 16.98 -9.32 0.97
C LYS A 281 16.03 -8.13 1.11
N VAL A 282 16.02 -7.53 2.28
CA VAL A 282 15.37 -6.25 2.54
C VAL A 282 16.37 -5.12 2.26
N TYR A 283 15.93 -4.10 1.57
CA TYR A 283 16.69 -2.90 1.26
C TYR A 283 15.99 -1.67 1.82
N LEU A 284 16.78 -0.75 2.35
CA LEU A 284 16.35 0.56 2.80
C LEU A 284 16.74 1.61 1.75
N ARG A 285 15.75 2.30 1.20
CA ARG A 285 15.92 3.57 0.49
C ARG A 285 15.70 4.70 1.47
N PHE A 286 16.67 5.59 1.62
CA PHE A 286 16.57 6.69 2.59
C PHE A 286 17.21 7.97 2.09
N LEU A 287 16.71 9.09 2.58
CA LEU A 287 17.31 10.41 2.34
C LEU A 287 18.34 10.71 3.43
N ASP A 288 19.57 11.00 3.02
CA ASP A 288 20.68 11.35 3.90
C ASP A 288 21.31 12.66 3.45
N ASN A 289 21.20 13.70 4.29
CA ASN A 289 21.64 15.07 3.98
C ASN A 289 21.20 15.55 2.58
N GLY A 290 19.94 15.28 2.22
CA GLY A 290 19.36 15.67 0.93
C GLY A 290 19.75 14.79 -0.25
N THR A 291 20.56 13.74 -0.05
CA THR A 291 20.94 12.78 -1.09
C THR A 291 20.32 11.43 -0.80
N TRP A 292 19.69 10.84 -1.80
CA TRP A 292 19.10 9.53 -1.64
C TRP A 292 20.14 8.41 -1.66
N LYS A 293 20.16 7.54 -0.66
CA LYS A 293 21.06 6.37 -0.55
C LYS A 293 20.32 5.04 -0.44
N TRP A 294 21.01 3.96 -0.80
CA TRP A 294 20.54 2.58 -0.63
C TRP A 294 21.36 1.91 0.47
N ARG A 295 20.73 1.05 1.26
CA ARG A 295 21.38 0.19 2.25
C ARG A 295 20.75 -1.19 2.22
N SER A 296 21.55 -2.24 2.36
CA SER A 296 21.03 -3.60 2.52
C SER A 296 20.81 -3.91 4.00
N CYS A 297 19.64 -4.43 4.33
CA CYS A 297 19.28 -4.90 5.66
C CYS A 297 19.42 -6.43 5.81
N GLY A 298 19.86 -7.13 4.76
CA GLY A 298 20.01 -8.59 4.77
C GLY A 298 18.66 -9.32 4.74
N PHE A 299 18.64 -10.55 5.25
CA PHE A 299 17.43 -11.35 5.33
C PHE A 299 16.71 -11.10 6.66
N PRO A 300 15.36 -11.07 6.66
CA PRO A 300 14.58 -10.96 7.90
C PRO A 300 14.72 -12.21 8.79
N TYR A 301 15.10 -13.35 8.20
CA TYR A 301 15.42 -14.58 8.92
C TYR A 301 16.89 -14.92 8.72
N MET A 302 17.69 -14.68 9.76
CA MET A 302 19.02 -15.26 9.88
C MET A 302 18.87 -16.44 10.84
N ALA A 303 18.65 -17.66 10.32
CA ALA A 303 19.04 -18.84 11.10
C ALA A 303 20.52 -18.66 11.47
N ASN A 304 20.94 -19.16 12.63
CA ASN A 304 22.32 -19.10 13.11
C ASN A 304 23.34 -19.71 12.11
N GLU A 305 23.59 -19.01 11.01
CA GLU A 305 24.68 -19.25 10.10
C GLU A 305 25.87 -18.53 10.71
N LYS A 306 26.79 -19.33 11.24
CA LYS A 306 28.12 -18.87 11.65
C LYS A 306 28.65 -17.95 10.56
N HIS A 307 29.01 -16.73 10.94
CA HIS A 307 29.69 -15.74 10.08
C HIS A 307 30.71 -16.42 9.16
N VAL A 308 30.30 -16.73 7.94
CA VAL A 308 31.24 -16.87 6.83
C VAL A 308 31.36 -15.46 6.31
N SER A 309 32.35 -14.75 6.84
CA SER A 309 32.75 -13.45 6.32
C SER A 309 33.31 -13.66 4.92
N ASP A 310 32.47 -13.60 3.89
CA ASP A 310 32.95 -13.32 2.55
C ASP A 310 33.45 -11.87 2.57
N ASN A 311 34.78 -11.74 2.55
CA ASN A 311 35.52 -10.48 2.67
C ASN A 311 35.29 -9.49 1.51
N HIS A 312 34.29 -9.72 0.66
CA HIS A 312 34.03 -8.93 -0.53
C HIS A 312 32.85 -7.94 -0.41
N ASP A 313 32.03 -8.03 0.65
CA ASP A 313 30.83 -7.19 0.84
C ASP A 313 30.90 -6.35 2.13
N ARG A 314 31.88 -5.45 2.23
CA ARG A 314 31.79 -4.31 3.18
C ARG A 314 30.83 -3.24 2.63
N LYS A 315 29.57 -3.61 2.39
CA LYS A 315 28.45 -2.64 2.29
C LYS A 315 27.81 -2.56 3.67
N GLU A 316 27.66 -1.35 4.22
CA GLU A 316 27.06 -1.08 5.54
C GLU A 316 25.83 -1.94 5.75
N THR A 317 25.94 -2.94 6.62
CA THR A 317 24.87 -3.87 6.94
C THR A 317 24.07 -3.31 8.11
N CYS A 318 22.75 -3.32 8.02
CA CYS A 318 21.89 -2.76 9.07
C CYS A 318 21.97 -3.62 10.34
N THR A 319 22.57 -3.10 11.42
CA THR A 319 22.46 -3.70 12.76
C THR A 319 21.20 -3.18 13.46
N SER A 320 20.68 -3.93 14.44
CA SER A 320 19.54 -3.50 15.25
C SER A 320 19.81 -2.17 15.96
N ASP A 321 21.06 -1.96 16.39
CA ASP A 321 21.49 -0.77 17.14
C ASP A 321 21.50 0.49 16.26
N ASP A 322 21.91 0.36 14.98
CA ASP A 322 21.91 1.49 14.01
C ASP A 322 20.50 2.02 13.70
N LEU A 323 19.47 1.15 13.76
CA LEU A 323 18.07 1.54 13.56
C LEU A 323 17.50 2.22 14.80
N ALA A 324 17.79 1.69 15.99
CA ALA A 324 17.36 2.27 17.26
C ALA A 324 17.96 3.66 17.48
N ASP A 325 19.27 3.81 17.29
CA ASP A 325 19.99 5.09 17.46
C ASP A 325 19.47 6.20 16.53
N ARG A 326 18.99 5.85 15.33
CA ARG A 326 18.43 6.82 14.37
C ARG A 326 16.97 7.15 14.67
N LEU A 327 16.21 6.24 15.26
CA LEU A 327 14.85 6.50 15.73
C LEU A 327 14.88 7.42 16.97
N GLU A 328 15.78 7.18 17.92
CA GLU A 328 15.94 7.98 19.15
C GLU A 328 16.38 9.42 18.86
N LYS A 329 17.33 9.64 17.94
CA LYS A 329 17.80 10.99 17.56
C LYS A 329 16.72 11.88 16.92
N ILE A 330 15.60 11.31 16.48
CA ILE A 330 14.49 12.04 15.86
C ILE A 330 13.46 12.47 16.90
N GLU A 331 13.22 11.67 17.95
CA GLU A 331 12.35 12.05 19.06
C GLU A 331 12.90 13.24 19.86
N GLU A 332 14.23 13.43 19.89
CA GLU A 332 14.87 14.53 20.61
C GLU A 332 14.78 15.91 19.93
N LYS A 333 14.26 16.03 18.70
CA LYS A 333 14.11 17.34 18.02
C LYS A 333 12.64 17.72 17.82
N PRO A 334 12.02 18.39 18.81
CA PRO A 334 10.77 19.09 18.53
C PRO A 334 11.03 20.22 17.52
N PRO A 335 10.06 20.56 16.65
CA PRO A 335 10.18 21.72 15.79
C PRO A 335 10.34 22.96 16.66
N LYS A 336 11.43 23.72 16.44
CA LYS A 336 11.55 25.06 17.01
C LYS A 336 10.43 25.94 16.42
N PRO A 337 9.82 26.82 17.24
CA PRO A 337 8.65 27.61 16.87
C PRO A 337 8.89 28.53 15.67
#